data_AF-A0A800GHH5-F1
#
_entry.id   AF-A0A800GHH5-F1
#
_cell.length_a   1.000
_cell.length_b   1.000
_cell.length_c   1.000
_cell.angle_alpha   90.00
_cell.angle_beta   90.00
_cell.angle_gamma   90.00
#
_symmetry.space_group_name_H-M   'P 1'
#
loop_
_entity.id
_entity.type
_entity.pdbx_description
1 polymer ?
#
loop_
_entity_poly.entity_id
_entity_poly.type
_entity_poly.pdbx_seq_one_letter_code
_entity_poly.pdbx_strand_id
1 'polypeptide(L)' 'LVKPQGELVLSGILNTQAKSVISAYQAHNMQLAPPVSQQDWCRLNGIKPT' A
#
# COMPACT_ATOMS: atom_id res chain seq x y z
N LEU A 1 -3.52 -13.67 -5.85
CA LEU A 1 -3.72 -13.25 -4.44
C LEU A 1 -4.77 -12.15 -4.32
N VAL A 2 -4.74 -11.05 -5.11
CA VAL A 2 -5.85 -10.07 -5.15
C VAL A 2 -6.60 -10.17 -6.48
N LYS A 3 -7.93 -10.28 -6.43
CA LYS A 3 -8.82 -10.28 -7.61
C LYS A 3 -8.88 -8.87 -8.24
N PRO A 4 -9.21 -8.72 -9.53
CA PRO A 4 -9.52 -7.39 -10.09
C PRO A 4 -10.56 -6.67 -9.23
N GLN A 5 -10.40 -5.37 -9.04
CA GLN A 5 -11.19 -4.52 -8.11
C GLN A 5 -11.09 -4.94 -6.63
N GLY A 6 -10.19 -5.85 -6.28
CA GLY A 6 -9.96 -6.26 -4.90
C GLY A 6 -9.15 -5.23 -4.14
N GLU A 7 -9.48 -5.07 -2.86
CA GLU A 7 -8.76 -4.20 -1.93
C GLU A 7 -7.55 -4.90 -1.30
N LEU A 8 -6.55 -4.10 -0.94
CA LEU A 8 -5.36 -4.52 -0.23
C LEU A 8 -5.10 -3.53 0.91
N VAL A 9 -4.90 -4.06 2.13
CA VAL A 9 -4.53 -3.27 3.30
C VAL A 9 -3.26 -3.84 3.89
N LEU A 10 -2.22 -3.01 4.02
CA LEU A 10 -0.92 -3.35 4.58
C LEU A 10 -0.67 -2.52 5.85
N SER A 11 -0.35 -3.18 6.96
CA SER A 11 -0.05 -2.57 8.26
C SER A 11 1.37 -2.96 8.71
N GLY A 12 1.87 -2.30 9.77
CA GLY A 12 3.18 -2.62 10.35
C GLY A 12 4.36 -2.16 9.49
N ILE A 13 4.17 -1.07 8.72
CA ILE A 13 5.21 -0.49 7.86
C ILE A 13 5.74 0.77 8.55
N LEU A 14 7.07 0.91 8.70
CA LEU A 14 7.64 2.17 9.19
C LEU A 14 7.43 3.30 8.18
N ASN A 15 7.21 4.53 8.64
CA ASN A 15 7.06 5.69 7.76
C ASN A 15 8.23 5.85 6.78
N THR A 16 9.45 5.54 7.24
CA THR A 16 10.68 5.59 6.44
C THR A 16 10.71 4.54 5.32
N GLN A 17 9.92 3.47 5.45
CA GLN A 17 9.81 2.39 4.48
C GLN A 17 8.62 2.56 3.52
N ALA A 18 7.65 3.42 3.86
CA ALA A 18 6.38 3.59 3.13
C ALA A 18 6.60 3.79 1.62
N LYS A 19 7.55 4.65 1.23
CA LYS A 19 7.84 4.92 -0.18
C LYS A 19 8.32 3.67 -0.93
N SER A 20 9.22 2.89 -0.32
CA SER A 20 9.74 1.66 -0.94
C SER A 20 8.64 0.62 -1.13
N VAL A 21 7.79 0.45 -0.12
CA VAL A 21 6.63 -0.47 -0.20
C VAL A 21 5.66 0.00 -1.29
N ILE A 22 5.34 1.30 -1.34
CA ILE A 22 4.46 1.86 -2.38
C ILE A 22 5.00 1.56 -3.78
N SER A 23 6.28 1.85 -4.03
CA SER A 23 6.90 1.62 -5.34
C SER A 23 6.88 0.15 -5.76
N ALA A 24 7.10 -0.78 -4.82
CA ALA A 24 7.06 -2.21 -5.11
C ALA A 24 5.66 -2.67 -5.56
N TYR A 25 4.60 -2.19 -4.91
CA TYR A 25 3.22 -2.55 -5.28
C TYR A 25 2.76 -1.84 -6.56
N GLN A 26 3.16 -0.58 -6.78
CA GLN A 26 2.89 0.14 -8.03
C GLN A 26 3.51 -0.56 -9.24
N ALA A 27 4.69 -1.18 -9.10
CA ALA A 27 5.31 -2.00 -10.15
C ALA A 27 4.46 -3.23 -10.54
N HIS A 28 3.52 -3.63 -9.68
CA HIS A 28 2.55 -4.70 -9.94
C HIS A 28 1.14 -4.18 -10.28
N ASN A 29 1.06 -2.95 -10.80
CA ASN A 29 -0.19 -2.29 -11.21
C ASN A 29 -1.20 -2.12 -10.06
N MET A 30 -0.74 -2.05 -8.80
CA MET A 30 -1.61 -1.69 -7.68
C MET A 30 -1.68 -0.17 -7.54
N GLN A 31 -2.89 0.34 -7.33
CA GLN A 31 -3.11 1.74 -7.00
C GLN A 31 -3.18 1.88 -5.48
N LEU A 32 -2.23 2.60 -4.89
CA LEU A 32 -2.15 2.84 -3.45
C LEU A 32 -2.56 4.28 -3.13
N ALA A 33 -3.36 4.44 -2.08
CA ALA A 33 -3.63 5.72 -1.46
C ALA A 33 -2.40 6.22 -0.66
N PRO A 34 -2.35 7.51 -0.31
CA PRO A 34 -1.32 8.03 0.59
C PRO A 34 -1.26 7.25 1.91
N PRO A 35 -0.07 7.05 2.51
CA PRO A 35 0.07 6.38 3.80
C PRO A 35 -0.74 7.10 4.88
N VAL A 36 -1.41 6.31 5.72
CA VAL A 36 -2.01 6.80 6.96
C VAL A 36 -1.04 6.51 8.09
N SER A 37 -0.38 7.56 8.59
CA SER A 37 0.64 7.43 9.63
C SER A 37 0.06 7.44 11.05
N GLN A 38 0.71 6.70 11.94
CA GLN A 38 0.50 6.69 13.38
C GLN A 38 1.86 6.49 14.05
N GLN A 39 2.37 7.55 14.70
CA GLN A 39 3.74 7.61 15.24
C GLN A 39 4.76 7.25 14.15
N ASP A 40 5.64 6.26 14.40
CA ASP A 40 6.66 5.81 13.45
C ASP A 40 6.13 4.84 12.38
N TRP A 41 4.89 4.40 12.53
CA TRP A 41 4.27 3.39 11.68
C TRP A 41 3.26 4.02 10.72
N CYS A 42 2.93 3.29 9.66
CA CYS A 42 1.86 3.65 8.75
C CYS A 42 1.10 2.42 8.25
N ARG A 43 -0.11 2.68 7.78
CA ARG A 43 -0.93 1.75 7.00
C ARG A 43 -1.01 2.23 5.56
N LEU A 44 -0.88 1.31 4.62
CA LEU A 44 -1.11 1.55 3.20
C LEU A 44 -2.41 0.84 2.79
N ASN A 45 -3.27 1.55 2.07
CA ASN A 45 -4.46 0.97 1.47
C ASN A 45 -4.35 1.08 -0.05
N GLY A 46 -4.80 0.07 -0.78
CA GLY A 46 -4.80 0.08 -2.24
C GLY A 46 -5.88 -0.79 -2.85
N ILE A 47 -6.02 -0.64 -4.15
CA ILE A 47 -6.95 -1.39 -4.99
C ILE A 47 -6.20 -1.96 -6.19
N LYS A 48 -6.55 -3.20 -6.56
CA LYS A 48 -6.15 -3.75 -7.85
C LYS A 48 -7.12 -3.25 -8.92
N PRO A 49 -6.66 -2.51 -9.94
CA PRO A 49 -7.51 -2.13 -11.07
C PRO A 49 -8.10 -3.35 -11.77
N THR A 50 -9.09 -3.09 -12.64
CA THR A 50 -9.69 -4.09 -13.54
C THR A 50 -8.67 -4.70 -14.48
#